data_AF-A0A919DZ46-F1
#
_entry.id   AF-A0A919DZ46-F1
#
_cell.length_a   1.000
_cell.length_b   1.000
_cell.length_c   1.000
_cell.angle_alpha   90.00
_cell.angle_beta   90.00
_cell.angle_gamma   90.00
#
_symmetry.space_group_name_H-M   'P 1'
#
loop_
_entity.id
_entity.type
_entity.pdbx_description
1 polymer ?
#
loop_
_entity_poly.entity_id
_entity_poly.type
_entity_poly.pdbx_seq_one_letter_code
_entity_poly.pdbx_strand_id
1 'polypeptide(L)' 'MSAEELTPSEAARWAARGGLLLPADRHAAIAATANHIHSVVAVLRELNLGDTPPAPAYRASQERRDATV' A
#
# COMPACT_ATOMS: atom_id res chain seq x y z
N MET A 1 12.01 10.86 -4.62
CA MET A 1 10.83 11.71 -4.33
C MET A 1 10.36 11.37 -2.93
N SER A 2 10.55 12.26 -1.97
CA SER A 2 9.90 12.12 -0.66
C SER A 2 8.40 12.04 -0.92
N ALA A 3 7.76 10.95 -0.51
CA ALA A 3 6.31 10.86 -0.59
C ALA A 3 5.76 11.99 0.26
N GLU A 4 5.01 12.91 -0.35
CA GLU A 4 4.29 13.93 0.39
C GLU A 4 3.40 13.19 1.40
N GLU A 5 3.57 13.50 2.69
CA GLU A 5 2.86 12.79 3.73
C GLU A 5 1.35 12.98 3.54
N LEU A 6 0.61 11.87 3.49
CA LEU A 6 -0.85 11.90 3.41
C LEU A 6 -1.40 12.62 4.63
N THR A 7 -2.21 13.64 4.39
CA THR A 7 -2.98 14.29 5.43
C THR A 7 -4.16 13.41 5.87
N PRO A 8 -4.73 13.60 7.08
CA PRO A 8 -5.93 12.90 7.53
C PRO A 8 -7.11 13.00 6.56
N SER A 9 -7.34 14.19 5.99
CA SER A 9 -8.43 14.43 5.03
C SER A 9 -8.22 13.68 3.71
N GLU A 10 -6.97 13.57 3.25
CA GLU A 10 -6.65 12.80 2.05
C GLU A 10 -6.82 11.31 2.29
N ALA A 11 -6.35 10.80 3.43
CA ALA A 11 -6.55 9.40 3.81
C ALA A 11 -8.05 9.05 3.84
N ALA A 12 -8.90 9.92 4.39
CA ALA A 12 -10.35 9.76 4.37
C ALA A 12 -10.92 9.76 2.94
N ARG A 13 -10.46 10.66 2.08
CA ARG A 13 -10.88 10.71 0.66
C ARG A 13 -10.50 9.44 -0.09
N TRP A 14 -9.31 8.90 0.14
CA TRP A 14 -8.85 7.66 -0.47
C TRP A 14 -9.65 6.45 0.04
N ALA A 15 -9.93 6.37 1.34
CA ALA A 15 -10.77 5.32 1.90
C ALA A 15 -12.19 5.35 1.32
N ALA A 16 -12.80 6.53 1.20
CA ALA A 16 -14.11 6.70 0.59
C ALA A 16 -14.14 6.23 -0.87
N ARG A 17 -13.06 6.47 -1.63
CA ARG A 17 -12.93 5.91 -3.00
C ARG A 17 -12.84 4.39 -3.04
N GLY A 18 -12.34 3.76 -1.98
CA GLY A 18 -12.37 2.31 -1.80
C GLY A 18 -13.70 1.78 -1.24
N GLY A 19 -14.72 2.63 -1.08
CA GLY A 19 -16.02 2.26 -0.51
C GLY A 19 -16.03 2.18 1.02
N LEU A 20 -14.98 2.65 1.70
CA LEU A 20 -14.87 2.66 3.15
C LEU A 20 -15.06 4.07 3.71
N LEU A 21 -16.19 4.32 4.36
CA LEU A 21 -16.42 5.55 5.11
C LEU A 21 -15.77 5.45 6.49
N LEU A 22 -14.79 6.31 6.75
CA LEU A 22 -14.04 6.32 8.00
C LEU A 22 -14.64 7.28 9.02
N PRO A 23 -14.86 6.86 10.28
CA PRO A 23 -15.12 7.76 11.39
C PRO A 23 -14.02 8.82 11.54
N ALA A 24 -14.39 10.07 11.83
CA ALA A 24 -13.47 11.21 11.86
C ALA A 24 -12.32 11.05 12.88
N ASP A 25 -12.61 10.42 14.02
CA ASP A 25 -11.63 10.10 15.07
C ASP A 25 -10.52 9.16 14.59
N ARG A 26 -10.74 8.41 13.50
CA ARG A 26 -9.75 7.48 12.93
C ARG A 26 -8.89 8.07 11.84
N HIS A 27 -9.21 9.25 11.31
CA HIS A 27 -8.52 9.81 10.12
C HIS A 27 -7.03 10.00 10.36
N ALA A 28 -6.66 10.55 11.53
CA ALA A 28 -5.25 10.80 11.87
C ALA A 28 -4.45 9.50 12.00
N ALA A 29 -4.98 8.50 12.72
CA ALA A 29 -4.32 7.21 12.90
C ALA A 29 -4.13 6.46 11.57
N ILE A 30 -5.13 6.52 10.69
CA ILE A 30 -5.06 5.89 9.37
C ILE A 30 -4.06 6.61 8.46
N ALA A 31 -4.01 7.94 8.46
CA ALA A 31 -3.01 8.69 7.72
C ALA A 31 -1.58 8.32 8.16
N ALA A 32 -1.32 8.28 9.48
CA ALA A 32 -0.02 7.86 10.01
C ALA A 32 0.35 6.42 9.57
N THR A 33 -0.62 5.50 9.62
CA THR A 33 -0.42 4.11 9.18
C THR A 33 -0.12 4.03 7.68
N ALA A 34 -0.86 4.77 6.85
CA ALA A 34 -0.63 4.83 5.41
C ALA A 34 0.74 5.41 5.08
N ASN A 35 1.17 6.48 5.77
CA ASN A 35 2.49 7.06 5.61
C ASN A 35 3.61 6.09 5.99
N HIS A 36 3.42 5.30 7.06
CA HIS A 36 4.37 4.24 7.41
C HIS A 36 4.46 3.15 6.33
N ILE A 37 3.33 2.69 5.78
CA ILE A 37 3.34 1.74 4.66
C ILE A 37 4.04 2.36 3.44
N HIS A 38 3.77 3.63 3.14
CA HIS A 38 4.42 4.34 2.03
C HIS A 38 5.94 4.41 2.20
N SER A 39 6.45 4.61 3.42
CA SER A 39 7.91 4.62 3.65
C SER A 39 8.54 3.26 3.38
N VAL A 40 7.89 2.17 3.80
CA VAL A 40 8.36 0.80 3.52
C VAL A 40 8.31 0.50 2.01
N VAL A 41 7.20 0.84 1.35
CA VAL A 41 7.05 0.64 -0.10
C VAL A 41 8.03 1.51 -0.90
N ALA A 42 8.39 2.69 -0.40
CA ALA A 42 9.38 3.55 -1.04
C ALA A 42 10.73 2.85 -1.18
N VAL A 43 11.18 2.11 -0.16
CA VAL A 43 12.42 1.32 -0.22
C VAL A 43 12.37 0.28 -1.33
N LEU A 44 11.24 -0.41 -1.51
CA LEU A 44 11.09 -1.40 -2.58
C LEU A 44 11.16 -0.78 -3.99
N ARG A 45 10.80 0.51 -4.13
CA ARG A 45 10.88 1.23 -5.41
C ARG A 45 12.30 1.62 -5.79
N GLU A 46 13.24 1.55 -4.87
CA GLU A 46 14.66 1.79 -5.14
C GLU A 46 15.34 0.58 -5.78
N LEU A 47 14.68 -0.58 -5.77
CA LEU A 47 15.19 -1.78 -6.43
C LEU A 47 15.27 -1.58 -7.95
N ASN A 48 16.45 -1.79 -8.51
CA ASN A 48 16.65 -1.80 -9.94
C ASN A 48 16.11 -3.10 -10.54
N LEU A 49 14.98 -3.02 -11.24
CA LEU A 49 14.37 -4.17 -11.91
C LEU A 49 14.98 -4.46 -13.30
N GLY A 50 15.79 -3.57 -13.85
CA GLY A 50 16.40 -3.74 -15.18
C GLY A 50 15.34 -4.07 -16.25
N ASP A 51 15.62 -5.07 -17.08
CA ASP A 51 14.70 -5.59 -18.10
C ASP A 51 13.72 -6.66 -17.56
N THR A 52 13.66 -6.85 -16.24
CA THR A 52 12.76 -7.85 -15.64
C THR A 52 11.31 -7.43 -15.89
N PRO A 53 10.54 -8.19 -16.69
CA PRO A 53 9.15 -7.85 -16.95
C PRO A 53 8.34 -8.03 -15.66
N PRO A 54 7.21 -7.30 -15.49
CA PRO A 54 6.25 -7.62 -14.45
C PRO A 54 5.89 -9.10 -14.53
N ALA A 55 5.87 -9.79 -13.38
CA ALA A 55 5.48 -11.19 -13.33
C ALA A 55 4.13 -11.38 -14.05
N PRO A 56 3.98 -12.38 -14.94
CA PRO A 56 2.75 -12.59 -15.69
C PRO A 56 1.60 -12.85 -14.70
N ALA A 57 0.82 -11.79 -14.45
CA ALA A 57 -0.32 -11.73 -13.53
C ALA A 57 -0.11 -12.45 -12.19
N TYR A 58 0.72 -11.91 -11.31
CA TYR A 58 0.72 -12.32 -9.90
C TYR A 58 -0.66 -12.04 -9.28
N ARG A 59 -1.48 -13.08 -9.10
CA ARG A 59 -2.71 -13.03 -8.31
C ARG A 59 -2.38 -13.41 -6.87
N ALA A 60 -2.35 -12.41 -5.99
CA ALA A 60 -2.09 -12.58 -4.55
C ALA A 60 -3.04 -13.56 -3.82
N SER A 61 -4.09 -14.05 -4.48
CA SER A 61 -5.03 -15.05 -3.93
C SER A 61 -4.70 -16.51 -4.31
N GLN A 62 -3.69 -16.77 -5.14
CA GLN A 62 -3.31 -18.13 -5.61
C GLN A 62 -1.98 -18.61 -5.02
N GLU A 63 -1.73 -18.34 -3.74
CA GLU A 63 -0.68 -19.06 -3.02
C GLU A 63 -1.18 -20.50 -2.77
N ARG A 64 -0.85 -21.44 -3.68
CA ARG A 64 -0.99 -22.87 -3.40
C ARG A 64 -0.03 -23.20 -2.26
N ARG A 65 -0.58 -23.46 -1.08
CA ARG A 65 0.12 -24.13 0.02
C ARG A 65 0.46 -25.57 -0.38
N ASP A 66 1.41 -25.74 -1.28
CA ASP A 66 2.12 -27.01 -1.48
C ASP A 66 3.59 -26.78 -1.15
N ALA A 67 3.84 -26.51 0.12
CA ALA A 67 5.14 -26.79 0.72
C ALA A 67 4.94 -28.01 1.62
N THR A 68 5.10 -29.20 1.02
CA THR A 68 5.25 -30.44 1.78
C THR A 68 6.60 -30.36 2.51
N VAL A 69 6.55 -30.52 3.84
CA VAL A 69 7.71 -30.65 4.74
C VAL A 69 8.43 -31.98 4.50
#